data_AF-A0AAD5QYB8-F1
#
_entry.id   AF-A0AAD5QYB8-F1
#
_cell.length_a   1.000
_cell.length_b   1.000
_cell.length_c   1.000
_cell.angle_alpha   90.00
_cell.angle_beta   90.00
_cell.angle_gamma   90.00
#
_symmetry.space_group_name_H-M   'P 1'
#
loop_
_entity.id
_entity.type
_entity.pdbx_description
1 polymer ?
#
loop_
_entity_poly.entity_id
_entity_poly.type
_entity_poly.pdbx_seq_one_letter_code
_entity_poly.pdbx_strand_id
1 'polypeptide(L)'
;MPRSKKDKEVSLTKVRKKTREAKEKLISEIRASVDKYKTLFVFTIDEMRSTHFIAVRERFKANSRFFFGKNNVMAIALGKDSSSEYARELHKVS
;
A
#
# COMPACT_ATOMS: atom_id res chain seq x y z
N MET A 1 -8.38 25.85 32.62
CA MET A 1 -8.41 26.47 31.28
C MET A 1 -7.71 25.57 30.28
N PRO A 2 -8.28 25.28 29.10
CA PRO A 2 -7.56 24.56 28.07
C PRO A 2 -6.37 25.42 27.65
N ARG A 3 -5.15 24.99 27.98
CA ARG A 3 -3.92 25.71 27.61
C ARG A 3 -3.80 25.73 26.09
N SER A 4 -3.88 26.94 25.53
CA SER A 4 -3.54 27.32 24.14
C SER A 4 -4.06 26.36 23.05
N LYS A 5 -5.33 26.52 22.68
CA LYS A 5 -5.87 25.95 21.45
C LYS A 5 -5.59 26.95 20.33
N LYS A 6 -4.56 26.71 19.53
CA LYS A 6 -4.25 27.54 18.36
C LYS A 6 -5.31 27.33 17.28
N ASP A 7 -5.67 28.40 16.59
CA ASP A 7 -6.57 28.31 15.44
C ASP A 7 -5.93 27.44 14.36
N LYS A 8 -6.73 26.53 13.81
CA LYS A 8 -6.30 25.61 12.77
C LYS A 8 -7.01 25.99 11.49
N GLU A 9 -6.25 26.34 10.47
CA GLU A 9 -6.80 26.63 9.15
C GLU A 9 -7.57 25.42 8.61
N VAL A 10 -8.88 25.60 8.38
CA VAL A 10 -9.77 24.56 7.86
C VAL A 10 -9.99 24.81 6.38
N SER A 11 -9.47 23.91 5.55
CA SER A 11 -9.67 23.96 4.10
C SER A 11 -11.06 23.44 3.72
N LEU A 12 -11.78 24.17 2.87
CA LEU A 12 -13.09 23.79 2.31
C LEU A 12 -13.00 22.83 1.11
N THR A 13 -11.82 22.27 0.83
CA THR A 13 -11.64 21.31 -0.27
C THR A 13 -12.51 20.07 -0.09
N LYS A 14 -13.01 19.52 -1.20
CA LYS A 14 -13.79 18.27 -1.21
C LYS A 14 -12.98 17.03 -0.81
N VAL A 15 -11.64 17.15 -0.75
CA VAL A 15 -10.75 16.01 -0.54
C VAL A 15 -10.69 15.66 0.95
N ARG A 16 -11.12 14.44 1.27
CA ARG A 16 -11.03 13.88 2.62
C ARG A 16 -9.69 13.17 2.83
N LYS A 17 -9.22 13.16 4.08
CA LYS A 17 -8.01 12.41 4.46
C LYS A 17 -8.26 10.92 4.27
N LYS A 18 -7.26 10.20 3.75
CA LYS A 18 -7.28 8.74 3.72
C LYS A 18 -7.28 8.20 5.15
N THR A 19 -8.34 7.51 5.53
CA THR A 19 -8.54 6.94 6.86
C THR A 19 -7.93 5.54 6.98
N ARG A 20 -8.09 4.93 8.16
CA ARG A 20 -7.65 3.56 8.45
C ARG A 20 -8.30 2.53 7.51
N GLU A 21 -9.56 2.71 7.15
CA GLU A 21 -10.31 1.86 6.21
C GLU A 21 -9.59 1.71 4.86
N ALA A 22 -9.01 2.79 4.35
CA ALA A 22 -8.26 2.74 3.08
C ALA A 22 -7.00 1.87 3.19
N LYS A 23 -6.37 1.81 4.38
CA LYS A 23 -5.21 0.94 4.63
C LYS A 23 -5.63 -0.51 4.78
N GLU A 24 -6.75 -0.76 5.46
CA GLU A 24 -7.32 -2.11 5.60
C GLU A 24 -7.76 -2.68 4.24
N LYS A 25 -8.36 -1.84 3.39
CA LYS A 25 -8.68 -2.20 2.01
C LYS A 25 -7.42 -2.57 1.21
N LEU A 26 -6.34 -1.79 1.34
CA LEU A 26 -5.07 -2.11 0.69
C LEU A 26 -4.52 -3.47 1.14
N ILE A 27 -4.57 -3.77 2.45
CA ILE A 27 -4.14 -5.06 2.99
C ILE A 27 -4.96 -6.21 2.39
N SER A 28 -6.28 -6.06 2.34
CA SER A 28 -7.19 -7.05 1.75
C SER A 28 -6.89 -7.28 0.27
N GLU A 29 -6.68 -6.21 -0.52
CA GLU A 29 -6.34 -6.32 -1.94
C GLU A 29 -4.98 -7.01 -2.18
N ILE A 30 -4.00 -6.78 -1.32
CA ILE A 30 -2.69 -7.45 -1.38
C ILE A 30 -2.87 -8.95 -1.14
N ARG A 31 -3.57 -9.33 -0.07
CA ARG A 31 -3.83 -10.76 0.26
C ARG A 31 -4.56 -11.48 -0.88
N ALA A 32 -5.63 -10.88 -1.40
CA ALA A 32 -6.35 -11.43 -2.55
C ALA A 32 -5.47 -11.55 -3.82
N SER A 33 -4.44 -10.70 -3.95
CA SER A 33 -3.50 -10.79 -5.06
C SER A 33 -2.43 -11.86 -4.84
N VAL A 34 -2.02 -12.11 -3.59
CA VAL A 34 -1.12 -13.22 -3.25
C VAL A 34 -1.77 -14.56 -3.63
N ASP A 35 -3.08 -14.71 -3.40
CA ASP A 35 -3.80 -15.93 -3.80
C ASP A 35 -3.93 -16.09 -5.33
N LYS A 36 -4.03 -14.96 -6.05
CA LYS A 36 -4.26 -14.95 -7.50
C LYS A 36 -2.99 -15.11 -8.33
N TYR A 37 -1.87 -14.58 -7.87
CA TYR A 37 -0.63 -14.51 -8.64
C TYR A 37 0.44 -15.42 -8.03
N LYS A 38 1.09 -16.21 -8.88
CA LYS A 38 2.13 -17.18 -8.45
C LYS A 38 3.43 -16.51 -7.99
N THR A 39 3.73 -15.32 -8.50
CA THR A 39 5.02 -14.64 -8.29
C THR A 39 4.82 -13.26 -7.70
N LEU A 40 5.66 -12.91 -6.71
CA LEU A 40 5.69 -11.59 -6.10
C LEU A 40 7.09 -10.98 -6.30
N PHE A 41 7.13 -9.70 -6.64
CA PHE A 41 8.37 -8.95 -6.82
C PHE A 41 8.37 -7.71 -5.93
N VAL A 42 9.52 -7.45 -5.31
CA VAL A 42 9.80 -6.19 -4.61
C VAL A 42 10.82 -5.45 -5.44
N PHE A 43 10.52 -4.19 -5.74
CA PHE A 43 11.41 -3.32 -6.50
C PHE A 43 11.44 -1.95 -5.83
N THR A 44 12.63 -1.34 -5.84
CA THR A 44 12.85 0.04 -5.44
C THR A 44 12.99 0.88 -6.70
N ILE A 45 12.23 1.96 -6.79
CA ILE A 45 12.33 2.93 -7.88
C ILE A 45 12.68 4.26 -7.26
N ASP A 46 13.77 4.85 -7.74
CA ASP A 46 14.11 6.23 -7.42
C ASP A 46 13.43 7.19 -8.40
N GLU A 47 13.05 8.37 -7.91
CA GLU A 47 12.43 9.45 -8.71
C GLU A 47 11.19 9.05 -9.56
N MET A 48 10.27 8.27 -9.00
CA MET A 48 9.05 7.89 -9.72
C MET A 48 8.16 9.10 -10.04
N ARG A 49 7.89 9.32 -11.33
CA ARG A 49 6.80 10.19 -11.80
C ARG A 49 5.56 9.36 -12.15
N SER A 50 4.39 9.91 -11.84
CA SER A 50 3.10 9.27 -12.09
C SER A 50 2.87 8.92 -13.56
N THR A 51 3.31 9.78 -14.47
CA THR A 51 3.13 9.62 -15.94
C THR A 51 3.78 8.33 -16.46
N HIS A 52 5.07 8.14 -16.20
CA HIS A 52 5.80 6.94 -16.62
C HIS A 52 5.22 5.69 -15.98
N PHE A 53 4.83 5.79 -14.71
CA PHE A 53 4.29 4.65 -13.99
C PHE A 53 2.91 4.21 -14.50
N ILE A 54 2.06 5.15 -14.92
CA ILE A 54 0.77 4.82 -15.56
C ILE A 54 1.00 4.01 -16.83
N ALA A 55 1.96 4.40 -17.67
CA ALA A 55 2.30 3.66 -18.89
C ALA A 55 2.79 2.23 -18.58
N VAL A 56 3.59 2.04 -17.52
CA VAL A 56 4.01 0.70 -17.07
C VAL A 56 2.81 -0.11 -16.60
N ARG A 57 1.91 0.46 -15.78
CA ARG A 57 0.70 -0.25 -15.33
C ARG A 57 -0.19 -0.68 -16.49
N GLU A 58 -0.31 0.14 -17.53
CA GLU A 58 -1.11 -0.20 -18.71
C GLU A 58 -0.53 -1.40 -19.47
N ARG A 59 0.79 -1.43 -19.67
CA ARG A 59 1.47 -2.56 -20.35
C ARG A 59 1.27 -3.89 -19.64
N PHE A 60 1.22 -3.87 -18.31
CA PHE A 60 1.15 -5.07 -17.47
C PHE A 60 -0.25 -5.36 -16.93
N LYS A 61 -1.28 -4.63 -17.36
CA LYS A 61 -2.64 -4.67 -16.79
C LYS A 61 -3.30 -6.04 -16.86
N ALA A 62 -2.99 -6.84 -17.88
CA ALA A 62 -3.56 -8.17 -18.07
C ALA A 62 -2.96 -9.22 -17.13
N ASN A 63 -1.67 -9.09 -16.81
CA ASN A 63 -0.88 -10.16 -16.20
C ASN A 63 -0.39 -9.84 -14.78
N SER A 64 -0.41 -8.57 -14.35
CA SER A 64 0.21 -8.17 -13.09
C SER A 64 -0.55 -7.06 -12.38
N ARG A 65 -0.36 -7.00 -11.06
CA ARG A 65 -0.91 -5.96 -10.21
C ARG A 65 0.20 -5.27 -9.44
N PHE A 66 0.27 -3.95 -9.57
CA PHE A 66 1.21 -3.13 -8.82
C PHE A 66 0.54 -2.48 -7.62
N PHE A 67 1.20 -2.58 -6.47
CA PHE A 67 0.82 -1.96 -5.21
C PHE A 67 1.86 -0.93 -4.79
N PHE A 68 1.37 0.23 -4.32
CA PHE A 68 2.18 1.26 -3.69
C PHE A 68 1.49 1.70 -2.41
N GLY A 69 2.23 1.63 -1.32
CA GLY A 69 1.74 1.98 -0.01
C GLY A 69 2.90 2.26 0.93
N LYS A 70 2.57 2.47 2.20
CA LYS A 70 3.59 2.55 3.24
C LYS A 70 4.21 1.17 3.43
N ASN A 71 5.54 1.06 3.43
CA ASN A 71 6.25 -0.22 3.59
C ASN A 71 5.72 -1.04 4.77
N ASN A 72 5.54 -0.40 5.94
CA ASN A 72 4.99 -1.08 7.12
C ASN A 72 3.60 -1.72 6.89
N VAL A 73 2.74 -1.10 6.08
CA VAL A 73 1.39 -1.64 5.81
C VAL A 73 1.50 -2.83 4.87
N MET A 74 2.39 -2.76 3.87
CA MET A 74 2.63 -3.86 2.94
C MET A 74 3.30 -5.05 3.65
N ALA A 75 4.28 -4.80 4.52
CA ALA A 75 4.91 -5.83 5.34
C ALA A 75 3.90 -6.54 6.25
N ILE A 76 2.94 -5.81 6.86
CA ILE A 76 1.85 -6.43 7.65
C ILE A 76 0.92 -7.27 6.77
N ALA A 77 0.70 -6.88 5.52
CA ALA A 77 -0.15 -7.64 4.61
C ALA A 77 0.45 -9.02 4.26
N LEU A 78 1.76 -9.07 4.05
CA LEU A 78 2.52 -10.28 3.73
C LEU A 78 2.85 -11.12 4.98
N GLY A 79 3.07 -10.46 6.11
CA GLY A 79 3.49 -11.04 7.39
C GLY A 79 4.95 -10.71 7.68
N LYS A 80 5.22 -10.09 8.84
CA LYS A 80 6.56 -9.63 9.24
C LYS A 80 7.43 -10.72 9.86
N ASP A 81 6.76 -11.66 10.51
CA ASP A 81 7.34 -12.71 11.32
C ASP A 81 6.76 -14.04 10.87
N SER A 82 7.47 -15.15 11.08
CA SER A 82 7.02 -16.45 10.60
C SER A 82 5.68 -16.92 11.18
N SER A 83 5.29 -16.36 12.33
CA SER A 83 3.99 -16.59 12.98
C SER A 83 2.83 -15.81 12.33
N SER A 84 3.14 -14.68 11.69
CA SER A 84 2.14 -13.76 11.11
C SER A 84 2.06 -13.82 9.58
N GLU A 85 2.78 -14.76 8.98
CA GLU A 85 2.79 -14.97 7.53
C GLU A 85 1.42 -15.34 7.00
N TYR A 86 1.03 -14.67 5.91
CA TYR A 86 -0.21 -15.00 5.23
C TYR A 86 -0.11 -16.32 4.44
N ALA A 87 1.04 -16.59 3.82
CA ALA A 87 1.35 -17.85 3.15
C ALA A 87 2.83 -18.20 3.36
N ARG A 88 3.22 -19.45 3.06
CA ARG A 88 4.58 -19.96 3.34
C ARG A 88 5.65 -19.10 2.67
N GLU A 89 6.66 -18.73 3.46
CA GLU A 89 7.89 -18.03 3.05
C GLU A 89 7.72 -16.55 2.64
N LEU A 90 6.55 -15.96 2.84
CA LEU A 90 6.30 -14.54 2.57
C LEU A 90 7.03 -13.59 3.53
N HIS A 91 7.38 -14.03 4.74
CA HIS A 91 8.19 -13.23 5.67
C HIS A 91 9.58 -12.87 5.11
N LYS A 92 10.12 -13.69 4.19
CA LYS A 92 11.44 -13.43 3.58
C LYS A 92 11.43 -12.19 2.68
N VAL A 93 10.26 -11.75 2.27
CA VAL A 93 10.06 -10.65 1.32
C VAL A 93 9.56 -9.37 2.00
N SER A 94 9.11 -9.46 3.27
CA SER A 94 8.45 -8.37 4.01
C SER A 94 9.41 -7.34 4.60
#